data_AF-A0A0C2C2B1-F1
#
_entry.id   AF-A0A0C2C2B1-F1
#
_cell.length_a   1.000
_cell.length_b   1.000
_cell.length_c   1.000
_cell.angle_alpha   90.00
_cell.angle_beta   90.00
_cell.angle_gamma   90.00
#
_symmetry.space_group_name_H-M   'P 1'
#
loop_
_entity.id
_entity.type
_entity.pdbx_description
1 polymer ?
#
loop_
_entity_poly.entity_id
_entity_poly.type
_entity_poly.pdbx_seq_one_letter_code
_entity_poly.pdbx_strand_id
1 'polypeptide(L)'
;AIFVVSFAATVLYDVIEGLMIGVCFAAALLVYAILRDAAISEGICCVRFSAPLVYINAEHFKKNIEEIVRLPALERRRREDENEREKSLRSSRHESGTTLRSIKIIPPESLEKKPSLASTKHEPVRVRAIVIDLSTVPHIDVTGAKCLIEIFNEQHSKDVSVLCAAAP
;
A
#
# COMPACT_ATOMS: atom_id res chain seq x y z
N ALA A 1 4.72 -3.84 23.68
CA ALA A 1 4.02 -2.58 23.39
C ALA A 1 2.61 -2.55 23.99
N ILE A 2 1.72 -3.49 23.63
CA ILE A 2 0.32 -3.54 24.10
C ILE A 2 0.23 -3.44 25.63
N PHE A 3 0.96 -4.31 26.36
CA PHE A 3 0.96 -4.29 27.84
C PHE A 3 1.29 -2.93 28.44
N VAL A 4 2.32 -2.25 27.92
CA VAL A 4 2.79 -0.96 28.44
C VAL A 4 1.75 0.14 28.19
N VAL A 5 1.16 0.17 26.99
CA VAL A 5 0.14 1.16 26.62
C VAL A 5 -1.14 0.97 27.45
N SER A 6 -1.62 -0.27 27.55
CA SER A 6 -2.82 -0.56 28.34
C SER A 6 -2.61 -0.29 29.83
N PHE A 7 -1.45 -0.67 30.38
CA PHE A 7 -1.13 -0.45 31.80
C PHE A 7 -0.97 1.04 32.14
N ALA A 8 -0.28 1.81 31.29
CA ALA A 8 -0.16 3.25 31.50
C ALA A 8 -1.54 3.93 31.43
N ALA A 9 -2.39 3.52 30.49
CA ALA A 9 -3.73 4.07 30.35
C ALA A 9 -4.63 3.75 31.55
N THR A 10 -4.57 2.52 32.11
CA THR A 10 -5.34 2.16 33.31
C THR A 10 -4.86 2.88 34.57
N VAL A 11 -3.57 3.17 34.69
CA VAL A 11 -3.02 3.89 35.85
C VAL A 11 -3.33 5.39 35.78
N LEU A 12 -3.34 5.99 34.59
CA LEU A 12 -3.46 7.45 34.44
C LEU A 12 -4.89 7.96 34.27
N TYR A 13 -5.81 7.15 33.73
CA TYR A 13 -7.17 7.60 33.40
C TYR A 13 -8.23 6.88 34.23
N ASP A 14 -8.46 5.60 33.94
CA ASP A 14 -9.35 4.71 34.70
C ASP A 14 -9.19 3.29 34.13
N VAL A 15 -9.64 2.28 34.87
CA VAL A 15 -9.64 0.87 34.45
C VAL A 15 -10.47 0.67 33.18
N ILE A 16 -11.66 1.28 33.10
CA ILE A 16 -12.56 1.13 31.94
C ILE A 16 -11.94 1.78 30.70
N GLU A 17 -11.44 3.00 30.81
CA GLU A 17 -10.81 3.73 29.70
C GLU A 17 -9.52 3.04 29.25
N GLY A 18 -8.70 2.58 30.19
CA GLY A 18 -7.47 1.85 29.87
C GLY A 18 -7.73 0.51 29.17
N LEU A 19 -8.82 -0.19 29.52
CA LEU A 19 -9.25 -1.39 28.80
C LEU A 19 -9.67 -1.06 27.36
N MET A 20 -10.47 -0.02 27.16
CA MET A 20 -10.90 0.42 25.83
C MET A 20 -9.70 0.78 24.94
N ILE A 21 -8.78 1.59 25.46
CA ILE A 21 -7.55 1.98 24.76
C ILE A 21 -6.69 0.75 24.41
N GLY A 22 -6.55 -0.20 25.34
CA GLY A 22 -5.80 -1.43 25.13
C GLY A 22 -6.35 -2.30 24.01
N VAL A 23 -7.68 -2.48 23.98
CA VAL A 23 -8.36 -3.26 22.93
C VAL A 23 -8.23 -2.57 21.57
N CYS A 24 -8.47 -1.26 21.50
CA CYS A 24 -8.31 -0.49 20.27
C CYS A 24 -6.88 -0.52 19.74
N PHE A 25 -5.88 -0.36 20.60
CA PHE A 25 -4.47 -0.40 20.21
C PHE A 25 -4.04 -1.79 19.72
N ALA A 26 -4.51 -2.86 20.36
CA ALA A 26 -4.26 -4.22 19.91
C ALA A 26 -4.90 -4.48 18.54
N ALA A 27 -6.15 -4.05 18.32
CA ALA A 27 -6.82 -4.15 17.03
C ALA A 27 -6.11 -3.32 15.95
N ALA A 28 -5.65 -2.11 16.26
CA ALA A 28 -4.90 -1.28 15.33
C ALA A 28 -3.55 -1.91 14.97
N LEU A 29 -2.83 -2.49 15.93
CA LEU A 29 -1.60 -3.24 15.65
C LEU A 29 -1.86 -4.49 14.81
N LEU A 30 -2.98 -5.18 15.04
CA LEU A 30 -3.39 -6.31 14.22
C LEU A 30 -3.64 -5.88 12.77
N VAL A 31 -4.41 -4.81 12.57
CA VAL A 31 -4.64 -4.23 11.23
C VAL A 31 -3.33 -3.79 10.60
N TYR A 32 -2.47 -3.10 11.35
CA TYR A 32 -1.16 -2.64 10.86
C TYR A 32 -0.24 -3.81 10.46
N ALA A 33 -0.24 -4.89 11.23
CA ALA A 33 0.51 -6.10 10.91
C ALA A 33 -0.03 -6.74 9.62
N ILE A 34 -1.35 -6.89 9.50
CA ILE A 34 -2.01 -7.41 8.29
C ILE A 34 -1.66 -6.55 7.07
N LEU A 35 -1.70 -5.21 7.20
CA LEU A 35 -1.39 -4.30 6.10
C LEU A 35 0.10 -4.31 5.70
N ARG A 36 1.02 -4.65 6.61
CA ARG A 36 2.45 -4.75 6.30
C ARG A 36 2.82 -6.00 5.50
N ASP A 37 1.96 -7.01 5.46
CA ASP A 37 2.26 -8.29 4.79
C ASP A 37 2.12 -8.24 3.26
N ALA A 38 1.67 -7.10 2.71
CA ALA A 38 1.64 -6.83 1.28
C ALA A 38 2.69 -5.75 0.93
N ALA A 39 3.79 -6.17 0.29
CA ALA A 39 4.80 -5.25 -0.23
C ALA A 39 4.55 -4.99 -1.72
N ILE A 40 4.36 -3.73 -2.10
CA ILE A 40 4.15 -3.33 -3.50
C ILE A 40 5.36 -2.54 -3.96
N SER A 41 6.06 -3.03 -4.98
CA SER A 41 7.21 -2.36 -5.59
C SER A 41 7.14 -2.45 -7.12
N GLU A 42 7.22 -1.32 -7.83
CA GLU A 42 7.41 -1.25 -9.29
C GLU A 42 6.46 -2.08 -10.17
N GLY A 43 5.22 -2.33 -9.70
CA GLY A 43 4.23 -3.15 -10.42
C GLY A 43 4.33 -4.65 -10.11
N ILE A 44 5.12 -5.03 -9.11
CA ILE A 44 5.16 -6.36 -8.51
C ILE A 44 4.53 -6.25 -7.12
N CYS A 45 3.58 -7.13 -6.82
CA CYS A 45 2.96 -7.22 -5.50
C CYS A 45 3.38 -8.53 -4.83
N CYS A 46 4.07 -8.44 -3.70
CA CYS A 46 4.42 -9.59 -2.89
C CYS A 46 3.39 -9.71 -1.75
N VAL A 47 2.74 -10.86 -1.64
CA VAL A 47 1.77 -11.18 -0.60
C VAL A 47 2.29 -12.39 0.17
N ARG A 48 2.50 -12.24 1.48
CA ARG A 48 2.85 -13.36 2.35
C ARG A 48 1.61 -13.91 3.03
N PHE A 49 1.40 -15.22 2.95
CA PHE A 49 0.29 -15.88 3.62
C PHE A 49 0.78 -16.74 4.79
N SER A 50 0.44 -16.30 6.00
CA SER A 50 0.91 -16.91 7.25
C SER A 50 -0.17 -17.77 7.91
N ALA A 51 -0.80 -18.67 7.15
CA ALA A 51 -1.82 -19.61 7.65
C ALA A 51 -1.89 -20.87 6.77
N PRO A 52 -2.41 -22.00 7.27
CA PRO A 52 -2.68 -23.15 6.42
C PRO A 52 -3.69 -22.82 5.33
N LEU A 53 -3.52 -23.35 4.12
CA LEU A 53 -4.47 -23.09 3.03
C LEU A 53 -5.40 -24.29 2.88
N VAL A 54 -6.58 -24.19 3.49
CA VAL A 54 -7.55 -25.28 3.61
C VAL A 54 -8.95 -24.82 3.21
N TYR A 55 -9.89 -25.75 3.04
CA TYR A 55 -11.26 -25.46 2.62
C TYR A 55 -11.91 -24.27 3.35
N ILE A 56 -11.72 -24.18 4.68
CA ILE A 56 -12.36 -23.16 5.52
C ILE A 56 -11.94 -21.74 5.14
N ASN A 57 -10.70 -21.53 4.68
CA ASN A 57 -10.16 -20.21 4.42
C ASN A 57 -9.77 -19.93 2.96
N ALA A 58 -9.93 -20.90 2.06
CA ALA A 58 -9.63 -20.75 0.64
C ALA A 58 -10.38 -19.56 0.00
N GLU A 59 -11.67 -19.41 0.28
CA GLU A 59 -12.48 -18.29 -0.23
C GLU A 59 -12.00 -16.94 0.29
N HIS A 60 -11.63 -16.89 1.58
CA HIS A 60 -11.09 -15.68 2.18
C HIS A 60 -9.73 -15.30 1.57
N PHE A 61 -8.87 -16.29 1.37
CA PHE A 61 -7.57 -16.10 0.72
C PHE A 61 -7.73 -15.51 -0.68
N LYS A 62 -8.62 -16.08 -1.50
CA LYS A 62 -8.91 -15.59 -2.85
C LYS A 62 -9.37 -14.13 -2.86
N LYS A 63 -10.34 -13.78 -2.01
CA LYS A 63 -10.84 -12.39 -1.88
C LYS A 63 -9.74 -11.42 -1.47
N ASN A 64 -8.87 -11.82 -0.53
CA ASN A 64 -7.76 -10.99 -0.10
C ASN A 64 -6.78 -10.69 -1.25
N ILE A 65 -6.42 -11.69 -2.07
CA ILE A 65 -5.57 -11.47 -3.25
C ILE A 65 -6.25 -10.53 -4.26
N GLU A 66 -7.55 -10.70 -4.50
CA GLU A 66 -8.31 -9.83 -5.41
C GLU A 66 -8.34 -8.38 -4.92
N GLU A 67 -8.52 -8.16 -3.62
CA GLU A 67 -8.47 -6.84 -3.01
C GLU A 67 -7.07 -6.23 -3.13
N ILE A 68 -6.02 -6.97 -2.80
CA ILE A 68 -4.63 -6.50 -2.89
C ILE A 68 -4.24 -6.11 -4.31
N VAL A 69 -4.72 -6.82 -5.33
CA VAL A 69 -4.48 -6.45 -6.73
C VAL A 69 -5.19 -5.14 -7.11
N ARG A 70 -6.32 -4.83 -6.46
CA ARG A 70 -7.05 -3.56 -6.63
C ARG A 70 -6.47 -2.41 -5.80
N LEU A 71 -5.88 -2.69 -4.63
CA LEU A 71 -5.30 -1.69 -3.74
C LEU A 71 -4.31 -0.72 -4.42
N PRO A 72 -3.39 -1.11 -5.32
CA PRO A 72 -2.53 -0.15 -6.01
C PRO A 72 -3.30 0.85 -6.88
N ALA A 73 -4.56 0.58 -7.26
CA ALA A 73 -5.43 1.59 -7.89
C ALA A 73 -6.13 2.50 -6.87
N LEU A 74 -6.41 2.01 -5.66
CA LEU A 74 -7.05 2.75 -4.56
C LEU A 74 -6.06 3.64 -3.78
N GLU A 75 -4.86 3.13 -3.49
CA GLU A 75 -3.74 3.87 -2.92
C GLU A 75 -3.34 5.05 -3.82
N ARG A 76 -3.48 4.88 -5.15
CA ARG A 76 -3.29 5.96 -6.13
C ARG A 76 -4.31 7.06 -6.00
N ARG A 77 -5.61 6.73 -5.88
CA ARG A 77 -6.64 7.74 -5.66
C ARG A 77 -6.35 8.57 -4.42
N ARG A 78 -5.96 7.93 -3.31
CA ARG A 78 -5.57 8.66 -2.09
C ARG A 78 -4.35 9.55 -2.28
N ARG A 79 -3.29 9.09 -2.97
CA ARG A 79 -2.09 9.91 -3.24
C ARG A 79 -2.36 11.03 -4.24
N GLU A 80 -3.25 10.83 -5.21
CA GLU A 80 -3.70 11.85 -6.15
C GLU A 80 -4.52 12.93 -5.41
N ASP A 81 -5.48 12.50 -4.57
CA ASP A 81 -6.27 13.39 -3.71
C ASP A 81 -5.38 14.20 -2.76
N GLU A 82 -4.35 13.58 -2.16
CA GLU A 82 -3.37 14.28 -1.30
C GLU A 82 -2.50 15.24 -2.10
N ASN A 83 -2.03 14.87 -3.29
CA ASN A 83 -1.22 15.76 -4.14
C ASN A 83 -2.03 16.96 -4.67
N GLU A 84 -3.32 16.79 -4.97
CA GLU A 84 -4.22 17.89 -5.33
C GLU A 84 -4.48 18.82 -4.13
N ARG A 85 -4.63 18.23 -2.93
CA ARG A 85 -4.76 18.99 -1.69
C ARG A 85 -3.48 19.76 -1.34
N GLU A 86 -2.30 19.19 -1.58
CA GLU A 86 -1.03 19.89 -1.41
C GLU A 86 -0.81 21.00 -2.45
N LYS A 87 -1.18 20.77 -3.72
CA LYS A 87 -1.10 21.80 -4.77
C LYS A 87 -2.01 23.00 -4.47
N SER A 88 -3.24 22.75 -4.01
CA SER A 88 -4.17 23.84 -3.63
C SER A 88 -3.70 24.60 -2.38
N LEU A 89 -3.03 23.94 -1.44
CA LEU A 89 -2.41 24.60 -0.29
C LEU A 89 -1.16 25.42 -0.66
N ARG A 90 -0.43 25.02 -1.72
CA ARG A 90 0.73 25.78 -2.22
C ARG A 90 0.33 26.96 -3.11
N SER A 91 -0.74 26.86 -3.89
CA SER A 91 -1.22 27.98 -4.72
C SER A 91 -1.75 29.13 -3.86
N SER A 92 -2.44 28.85 -2.74
CA SER A 92 -2.94 29.89 -1.83
C SER A 92 -1.82 30.67 -1.12
N ARG A 93 -0.66 30.04 -0.87
CA ARG A 93 0.51 30.73 -0.30
C ARG A 93 1.20 31.68 -1.27
N HIS A 94 1.08 31.46 -2.58
CA HIS A 94 1.78 32.26 -3.58
C HIS A 94 1.05 33.54 -3.99
N GLU A 95 -0.23 33.69 -3.61
CA GLU A 95 -1.04 34.91 -3.88
C GLU A 95 -0.95 35.99 -2.78
N SER A 96 -0.41 35.69 -1.59
CA SER A 96 -0.35 36.66 -0.48
C SER A 96 0.98 37.43 -0.35
N GLY A 97 1.79 37.47 -1.40
CA GLY A 97 3.14 38.07 -1.38
C GLY A 97 3.27 39.38 -2.16
N THR A 98 2.45 40.39 -1.88
CA THR A 98 2.68 41.75 -2.41
C THR A 98 3.27 42.67 -1.33
N THR A 99 4.56 43.02 -1.45
CA THR A 99 5.06 44.39 -1.27
C THR A 99 6.52 44.53 -1.75
N LEU A 100 6.65 45.13 -2.94
CA LEU A 100 7.66 46.11 -3.37
C LEU A 100 9.13 45.93 -2.94
N ARG A 101 10.00 45.55 -3.90
CA ARG A 101 11.09 46.41 -4.42
C ARG A 101 11.81 45.77 -5.64
N SER A 102 12.09 46.65 -6.60
CA SER A 102 12.84 46.54 -7.87
C SER A 102 14.17 45.77 -7.77
N ILE A 103 14.67 45.09 -8.80
CA ILE A 103 15.34 45.68 -10.00
C ILE A 103 15.42 44.63 -11.12
N LYS A 104 15.21 45.12 -12.36
CA LYS A 104 15.27 44.42 -13.65
C LYS A 104 16.71 44.44 -14.22
N ILE A 105 17.31 43.29 -14.50
CA ILE A 105 18.48 43.16 -15.40
C ILE A 105 18.37 41.85 -16.22
N ILE A 106 18.43 42.00 -17.55
CA ILE A 106 18.65 41.03 -18.65
C ILE A 106 19.58 41.80 -19.64
N PRO A 107 20.44 41.28 -20.58
CA PRO A 107 20.83 39.93 -21.10
C PRO A 107 22.40 39.74 -21.13
N PRO A 108 23.10 38.84 -21.91
CA PRO A 108 22.70 37.98 -23.04
C PRO A 108 23.15 36.50 -23.02
N GLU A 109 22.55 35.81 -23.99
CA GLU A 109 22.64 34.42 -24.44
C GLU A 109 24.04 33.78 -24.40
N SER A 110 24.12 32.57 -23.82
CA SER A 110 24.99 31.50 -24.31
C SER A 110 24.30 30.15 -24.19
N LEU A 111 24.04 29.61 -25.36
CA LEU A 111 23.49 28.32 -25.73
C LEU A 111 24.22 27.16 -25.00
N GLU A 112 23.66 26.65 -23.91
CA GLU A 112 24.01 25.31 -23.40
C GLU A 112 22.81 24.37 -23.46
N LYS A 113 23.01 23.35 -24.29
CA LYS A 113 22.06 22.35 -24.74
C LYS A 113 22.26 21.10 -23.89
N LYS A 114 21.27 20.72 -23.06
CA LYS A 114 20.92 19.33 -22.64
C LYS A 114 20.01 19.34 -21.40
N PRO A 115 19.22 18.27 -21.19
CA PRO A 115 18.18 17.73 -22.04
C PRO A 115 16.80 18.09 -21.44
N SER A 116 15.80 18.24 -22.30
CA SER A 116 14.40 18.34 -21.89
C SER A 116 14.05 17.21 -20.92
N LEU A 117 13.75 17.55 -19.68
CA LEU A 117 13.10 16.69 -18.70
C LEU A 117 11.75 16.30 -19.33
N ALA A 118 11.72 15.16 -20.00
CA ALA A 118 10.50 14.61 -20.51
C ALA A 118 9.57 14.45 -19.30
N SER A 119 8.48 15.22 -19.31
CA SER A 119 7.29 14.89 -18.55
C SER A 119 6.85 13.51 -19.03
N THR A 120 7.37 12.46 -18.41
CA THR A 120 6.77 11.14 -18.49
C THR A 120 5.45 11.28 -17.77
N LYS A 121 4.39 11.51 -18.55
CA LYS A 121 3.02 11.21 -18.13
C LYS A 121 3.07 9.85 -17.45
N HIS A 122 2.85 9.84 -16.15
CA HIS A 122 2.93 8.63 -15.35
C HIS A 122 1.77 7.74 -15.78
N GLU A 123 2.01 6.85 -16.73
CA GLU A 123 1.08 5.78 -17.05
C GLU A 123 0.92 4.97 -15.75
N PRO A 124 -0.33 4.66 -15.34
CA PRO A 124 -0.55 4.00 -14.06
C PRO A 124 0.18 2.66 -14.07
N VAL A 125 1.13 2.47 -13.14
CA VAL A 125 1.92 1.24 -13.03
C VAL A 125 0.98 0.06 -12.78
N ARG A 126 0.53 -0.63 -13.84
CA ARG A 126 -0.34 -1.80 -13.68
C ARG A 126 0.44 -2.88 -12.92
N VAL A 127 -0.22 -3.59 -12.01
CA VAL A 127 0.41 -4.77 -11.39
C VAL A 127 0.64 -5.78 -12.51
N ARG A 128 1.90 -6.07 -12.81
CA ARG A 128 2.33 -7.01 -13.85
C ARG A 128 2.53 -8.40 -13.29
N ALA A 129 2.92 -8.49 -12.01
CA ALA A 129 3.16 -9.76 -11.34
C ALA A 129 2.75 -9.73 -9.87
N ILE A 130 2.30 -10.88 -9.37
CA ILE A 130 1.97 -11.15 -7.98
C ILE A 130 2.88 -12.29 -7.52
N VAL A 131 3.60 -12.10 -6.43
CA VAL A 131 4.38 -13.14 -5.76
C VAL A 131 3.64 -13.55 -4.50
N ILE A 132 3.21 -14.80 -4.43
CA ILE A 132 2.58 -15.40 -3.25
C ILE A 132 3.65 -16.16 -2.50
N ASP A 133 4.05 -15.63 -1.34
CA ASP A 133 4.98 -16.31 -0.45
C ASP A 133 4.23 -17.32 0.43
N LEU A 134 4.53 -18.60 0.17
CA LEU A 134 3.96 -19.76 0.86
C LEU A 134 4.92 -20.33 1.91
N SER A 135 6.07 -19.70 2.17
CA SER A 135 7.10 -20.21 3.11
C SER A 135 6.58 -20.48 4.52
N THR A 136 5.55 -19.74 4.93
CA THR A 136 4.91 -19.85 6.25
C THR A 136 3.63 -20.71 6.24
N VAL A 137 3.29 -21.34 5.12
CA VAL A 137 2.09 -22.17 4.98
C VAL A 137 2.42 -23.61 5.39
N PRO A 138 1.91 -24.11 6.53
CA PRO A 138 2.30 -25.42 7.06
C PRO A 138 1.67 -26.60 6.29
N HIS A 139 0.52 -26.41 5.65
CA HIS A 139 -0.16 -27.43 4.86
C HIS A 139 -1.16 -26.81 3.88
N ILE A 140 -1.38 -27.51 2.76
CA ILE A 140 -2.34 -27.14 1.71
C ILE A 140 -3.22 -28.37 1.43
N ASP A 141 -4.54 -28.23 1.55
CA ASP A 141 -5.48 -29.30 1.17
C ASP A 141 -5.86 -29.25 -0.32
N VAL A 142 -6.66 -30.21 -0.78
CA VAL A 142 -7.11 -30.27 -2.19
C VAL A 142 -7.90 -29.01 -2.59
N THR A 143 -8.66 -28.43 -1.66
CA THR A 143 -9.42 -27.20 -1.92
C THR A 143 -8.49 -26.00 -2.03
N GLY A 144 -7.51 -25.88 -1.14
CA GLY A 144 -6.49 -24.84 -1.17
C GLY A 144 -5.67 -24.88 -2.45
N ALA A 145 -5.27 -26.07 -2.90
CA ALA A 145 -4.57 -26.25 -4.17
C ALA A 145 -5.43 -25.82 -5.36
N LYS A 146 -6.72 -26.21 -5.40
CA LYS A 146 -7.66 -25.75 -6.44
C LYS A 146 -7.82 -24.23 -6.42
N CYS A 147 -7.93 -23.64 -5.23
CA CYS A 147 -8.01 -22.19 -5.06
C CYS A 147 -6.79 -21.47 -5.66
N LEU A 148 -5.57 -21.96 -5.43
CA LEU A 148 -4.36 -21.41 -6.05
C LEU A 148 -4.39 -21.49 -7.58
N ILE A 149 -4.84 -22.63 -8.13
CA ILE A 149 -4.98 -22.82 -9.59
C ILE A 149 -6.01 -21.84 -10.16
N GLU A 150 -7.14 -21.65 -9.47
CA GLU A 150 -8.15 -20.68 -9.87
C GLU A 150 -7.59 -19.27 -9.89
N ILE A 151 -6.88 -18.85 -8.83
CA ILE A 151 -6.23 -17.54 -8.77
C ILE A 151 -5.23 -17.39 -9.91
N PHE A 152 -4.39 -18.40 -10.17
CA PHE A 152 -3.43 -18.36 -11.27
C PHE A 152 -4.12 -18.13 -12.61
N ASN A 153 -5.14 -18.92 -12.93
CA ASN A 153 -5.87 -18.81 -14.20
C ASN A 153 -6.61 -17.48 -14.33
N GLU A 154 -7.24 -17.02 -13.25
CA GLU A 154 -8.00 -15.77 -13.25
C GLU A 154 -7.08 -14.55 -13.44
N GLN A 155 -5.93 -14.53 -12.77
CA GLN A 155 -4.97 -13.43 -12.92
C GLN A 155 -4.23 -13.49 -14.26
N HIS A 156 -3.93 -14.69 -14.77
CA HIS A 156 -3.36 -14.87 -16.10
C HIS A 156 -4.31 -14.36 -17.20
N SER A 157 -5.63 -14.56 -17.06
CA SER A 157 -6.63 -13.99 -17.98
C SER A 157 -6.63 -12.46 -18.02
N LYS A 158 -6.07 -11.81 -16.98
CA LYS A 158 -5.94 -10.36 -16.85
C LYS A 158 -4.55 -9.85 -17.23
N ASP A 159 -3.69 -10.70 -17.80
CA ASP A 159 -2.29 -10.39 -18.12
C ASP A 159 -1.44 -10.05 -16.87
N VAL A 160 -1.72 -10.74 -15.76
CA VAL A 160 -0.96 -10.62 -14.50
C VAL A 160 -0.32 -11.97 -14.18
N SER A 161 1.01 -11.98 -14.09
CA SER A 161 1.77 -13.20 -13.77
C SER A 161 1.66 -13.53 -12.28
N VAL A 162 1.34 -14.77 -11.92
CA VAL A 162 1.34 -15.23 -10.52
C VAL A 162 2.51 -16.18 -10.31
N LEU A 163 3.34 -15.89 -9.31
CA LEU A 163 4.51 -16.67 -8.92
C LEU A 163 4.35 -17.13 -7.49
N CYS A 164 4.61 -18.41 -7.21
CA CYS A 164 4.62 -18.93 -5.84
C CYS A 164 6.07 -19.04 -5.36
N ALA A 165 6.36 -18.51 -4.17
CA ALA A 165 7.64 -18.66 -3.50
C ALA A 165 7.51 -19.69 -2.36
N ALA A 166 8.54 -20.54 -2.20
CA ALA A 166 8.66 -21.50 -1.10
C ALA A 166 7.41 -22.38 -0.88
N ALA A 167 6.84 -22.90 -1.96
CA ALA A 167 5.72 -23.83 -1.89
C ALA A 167 6.13 -25.13 -1.16
N PRO A 168 5.30 -25.62 -0.22
CA PRO A 168 5.54 -26.86 0.53
C PRO A 168 5.39 -28.14 -0.31
#